data_AF-A0A6I1JID8-F1
#
_entry.id   AF-A0A6I1JID8-F1
#
_cell.length_a   1.000
_cell.length_b   1.000
_cell.length_c   1.000
_cell.angle_alpha   90.00
_cell.angle_beta   90.00
_cell.angle_gamma   90.00
#
_symmetry.space_group_name_H-M   'P 1'
#
loop_
_entity.id
_entity.type
_entity.pdbx_description
1 polymer ?
#
loop_
_entity_poly.entity_id
_entity_poly.type
_entity_poly.pdbx_seq_one_letter_code
_entity_poly.pdbx_strand_id
1 'polypeptide(L)'
;MTGKTPGSYEIPQEMREFAEKSVEQARKAFDGFVGAAHRTVSDMEESAGAVQSSTQDVGRKAISFAETNVAASFAYAQRLVQARDVAEVMQIQSEFLRDQMKTMAEQARELGTSLSPRTSDRKG
;
A
#
# COMPACT_ATOMS: atom_id res chain seq x y z
N MET A 1 29.21 -35.25 18.05
CA MET A 1 29.07 -34.74 16.67
C MET A 1 27.69 -35.16 16.16
N THR A 2 26.65 -34.36 16.42
CA THR A 2 25.28 -34.65 15.99
C THR A 2 24.99 -33.91 14.68
N GLY A 3 24.52 -34.68 13.70
CA GLY A 3 24.46 -34.31 12.28
C GLY A 3 23.55 -33.12 11.99
N LYS A 4 24.05 -32.24 11.12
CA LYS A 4 23.28 -31.19 10.46
C LYS A 4 22.40 -31.87 9.40
N THR A 5 21.10 -31.96 9.64
CA THR A 5 20.12 -32.49 8.68
C THR A 5 20.17 -31.66 7.38
N PRO A 6 20.47 -32.27 6.22
CA PRO A 6 20.43 -31.58 4.94
C PRO A 6 18.97 -31.54 4.47
N GLY A 7 18.32 -30.36 4.51
CA GLY A 7 16.98 -30.21 3.95
C GLY A 7 16.01 -29.26 4.67
N SER A 8 16.43 -28.54 5.70
CA SER A 8 15.63 -27.41 6.19
C SER A 8 15.63 -26.33 5.10
N TYR A 9 14.47 -26.02 4.51
CA TYR A 9 14.28 -24.89 3.61
C TYR A 9 14.35 -23.58 4.42
N GLU A 10 15.52 -23.30 4.96
CA GLU A 10 15.84 -22.08 5.69
C GLU A 10 16.43 -21.06 4.71
N ILE A 11 15.84 -19.86 4.69
CA ILE A 11 16.40 -18.76 3.91
C ILE A 11 17.71 -18.31 4.58
N PRO A 12 18.84 -18.24 3.84
CA PRO A 12 20.13 -17.78 4.40
C PRO A 12 20.04 -16.40 5.04
N GLN A 13 20.70 -16.22 6.18
CA GLN A 13 20.62 -15.00 6.99
C GLN A 13 21.12 -13.77 6.22
N GLU A 14 22.19 -13.90 5.43
CA GLU A 14 22.77 -12.80 4.66
C GLU A 14 21.81 -12.29 3.58
N MET A 15 21.05 -13.20 2.95
CA MET A 15 20.03 -12.83 1.96
C MET A 15 18.84 -12.12 2.60
N ARG A 16 18.44 -12.55 3.81
CA ARG A 16 17.43 -11.87 4.61
C ARG A 16 17.87 -10.45 4.96
N GLU A 17 19.04 -10.28 5.57
CA GLU A 17 19.55 -8.96 5.97
C GLU A 17 19.72 -8.01 4.79
N PHE A 18 20.19 -8.51 3.65
CA PHE A 18 20.29 -7.73 2.42
C PHE A 18 18.91 -7.25 1.95
N ALA A 19 17.95 -8.17 1.86
CA ALA A 19 16.60 -7.83 1.44
C ALA A 19 15.89 -6.89 2.44
N GLU A 20 16.15 -7.00 3.74
CA GLU A 20 15.59 -6.08 4.76
C GLU A 20 16.08 -4.66 4.50
N LYS A 21 17.39 -4.51 4.30
CA LYS A 21 18.00 -3.21 3.97
C LYS A 21 17.45 -2.66 2.66
N SER A 22 17.28 -3.50 1.63
CA SER A 22 16.72 -3.07 0.35
C SER A 22 15.28 -2.57 0.47
N VAL A 23 14.42 -3.31 1.20
CA VAL A 23 13.03 -2.93 1.45
C VAL A 23 12.96 -1.63 2.25
N GLU A 24 13.80 -1.49 3.28
CA GLU A 24 13.83 -0.26 4.09
C GLU A 24 14.29 0.96 3.28
N GLN A 25 15.33 0.81 2.45
CA GLN A 25 15.80 1.89 1.58
C GLN A 25 14.75 2.31 0.56
N ALA A 26 14.07 1.34 -0.06
CA ALA A 26 13.00 1.62 -1.00
C ALA A 26 11.82 2.32 -0.32
N ARG A 27 11.47 1.94 0.91
CA ARG A 27 10.44 2.62 1.71
C ARG A 27 10.79 4.08 1.98
N LYS A 28 12.03 4.35 2.44
CA LYS A 28 12.50 5.72 2.69
C LYS A 28 12.46 6.59 1.43
N ALA A 29 12.87 6.03 0.28
CA ALA A 29 12.82 6.75 -0.99
C ALA A 29 11.38 7.09 -1.39
N PHE A 30 10.45 6.14 -1.21
CA PHE A 30 9.03 6.34 -1.48
C PHE A 30 8.41 7.40 -0.56
N ASP A 31 8.65 7.32 0.75
CA ASP A 31 8.15 8.31 1.72
C ASP A 31 8.63 9.73 1.37
N GLY A 32 9.90 9.87 0.95
CA GLY A 32 10.44 11.14 0.48
C GLY A 32 9.75 11.67 -0.78
N PHE A 33 9.48 10.79 -1.74
CA PHE A 33 8.79 11.13 -2.98
C PHE A 33 7.33 11.56 -2.73
N VAL A 34 6.57 10.78 -1.94
CA VAL A 34 5.19 11.11 -1.57
C VAL A 34 5.13 12.43 -0.81
N GLY A 35 6.04 12.65 0.14
CA GLY A 35 6.13 13.92 0.86
C GLY A 35 6.39 15.10 -0.06
N ALA A 36 7.20 14.94 -1.11
CA ALA A 36 7.41 15.98 -2.12
C ALA A 36 6.15 16.23 -2.98
N ALA A 37 5.47 15.15 -3.41
CA ALA A 37 4.23 15.25 -4.18
C ALA A 37 3.12 15.99 -3.40
N HIS A 38 2.93 15.66 -2.12
CA HIS A 38 1.97 16.36 -1.25
C HIS A 38 2.25 17.86 -1.12
N ARG A 39 3.53 18.24 -0.98
CA ARG A 39 3.92 19.65 -0.92
C ARG A 39 3.56 20.37 -2.22
N THR A 40 3.89 19.80 -3.37
CA THR A 40 3.54 20.40 -4.67
C THR A 40 2.03 20.55 -4.84
N VAL A 41 1.23 19.53 -4.49
CA VAL A 41 -0.23 19.63 -4.55
C VAL A 41 -0.76 20.73 -3.63
N SER A 42 -0.22 20.84 -2.40
CA SER A 42 -0.60 21.88 -1.44
C SER A 42 -0.26 23.28 -1.94
N ASP A 43 0.95 23.48 -2.49
CA ASP A 43 1.40 24.77 -3.03
C ASP A 43 0.53 25.21 -4.24
N MET A 44 0.10 24.25 -5.06
CA MET A 44 -0.81 24.49 -6.18
C MET A 44 -2.23 24.81 -5.71
N GLU A 45 -2.73 24.13 -4.67
CA GLU A 45 -4.02 24.43 -4.02
C GLU A 45 -4.04 25.86 -3.44
N GLU A 46 -2.94 26.28 -2.80
CA GLU A 46 -2.77 27.63 -2.24
C GLU A 46 -2.68 28.70 -3.33
N SER A 47 -2.00 28.40 -4.45
CA SER A 47 -1.78 29.36 -5.55
C SER A 47 -2.99 29.52 -6.50
N ALA A 48 -3.78 28.47 -6.70
CA ALA A 48 -4.88 28.46 -7.68
C ALA A 48 -6.25 28.87 -7.10
N GLY A 49 -6.37 29.01 -5.77
CA GLY A 49 -7.58 29.45 -5.08
C GLY A 49 -8.81 28.59 -5.38
N ALA A 50 -8.99 27.46 -4.69
CA ALA A 50 -10.26 26.72 -4.47
C ALA A 50 -11.29 26.52 -5.63
N VAL A 51 -10.94 26.72 -6.92
CA VAL A 51 -11.94 26.84 -8.00
C VAL A 51 -12.23 25.54 -8.77
N GLN A 52 -11.58 24.41 -8.50
CA GLN A 52 -11.90 23.13 -9.19
C GLN A 52 -12.04 21.93 -8.23
N SER A 53 -12.99 22.02 -7.30
CA SER A 53 -13.21 21.02 -6.24
C SER A 53 -13.47 19.59 -6.75
N SER A 54 -14.22 19.42 -7.85
CA SER A 54 -14.59 18.07 -8.31
C SER A 54 -13.43 17.29 -8.97
N THR A 55 -12.49 17.97 -9.65
CA THR A 55 -11.34 17.30 -10.29
C THR A 55 -10.21 17.07 -9.28
N GLN A 56 -10.03 17.98 -8.32
CA GLN A 56 -9.07 17.81 -7.22
C GLN A 56 -9.42 16.63 -6.33
N ASP A 57 -10.71 16.39 -6.04
CA ASP A 57 -11.15 15.28 -5.20
C ASP A 57 -10.82 13.90 -5.81
N VAL A 58 -10.93 13.76 -7.14
CA VAL A 58 -10.55 12.52 -7.84
C VAL A 58 -9.04 12.31 -7.83
N GLY A 59 -8.27 13.37 -8.06
CA GLY A 59 -6.81 13.33 -7.98
C GLY A 59 -6.29 12.96 -6.60
N ARG A 60 -6.85 13.56 -5.54
CA ARG A 60 -6.54 13.22 -4.14
C ARG A 60 -6.87 11.77 -3.81
N LYS A 61 -8.02 11.25 -4.25
CA LYS A 61 -8.38 9.84 -4.05
C LYS A 61 -7.41 8.90 -4.77
N ALA A 62 -7.03 9.21 -6.00
CA ALA A 62 -6.06 8.40 -6.75
C ALA A 62 -4.69 8.35 -6.04
N ILE A 63 -4.22 9.49 -5.53
CA ILE A 63 -2.97 9.56 -4.73
C ILE A 63 -3.11 8.74 -3.45
N SER A 64 -4.21 8.87 -2.71
CA SER A 64 -4.47 8.11 -1.49
C SER A 64 -4.53 6.59 -1.72
N PHE A 65 -5.14 6.14 -2.82
CA PHE A 65 -5.15 4.74 -3.21
C PHE A 65 -3.76 4.24 -3.57
N ALA A 66 -2.97 5.03 -4.30
CA ALA A 66 -1.59 4.69 -4.61
C ALA A 66 -0.74 4.55 -3.34
N GLU A 67 -0.86 5.48 -2.40
CA GLU A 67 -0.18 5.41 -1.10
C GLU A 67 -0.56 4.16 -0.31
N THR A 68 -1.86 3.87 -0.21
CA THR A 68 -2.37 2.70 0.50
C THR A 68 -1.84 1.40 -0.12
N ASN A 69 -1.86 1.30 -1.46
CA ASN A 69 -1.39 0.10 -2.17
C ASN A 69 0.12 -0.08 -2.05
N VAL A 70 0.89 1.01 -2.11
CA VAL A 70 2.35 0.94 -1.96
C VAL A 70 2.73 0.60 -0.52
N ALA A 71 2.06 1.20 0.47
CA ALA A 71 2.26 0.86 1.88
C ALA A 71 1.96 -0.62 2.16
N ALA A 72 0.85 -1.15 1.62
CA ALA A 72 0.52 -2.57 1.73
C ALA A 72 1.58 -3.47 1.08
N SER A 73 2.11 -3.07 -0.09
CA SER A 73 3.18 -3.80 -0.79
C SER A 73 4.49 -3.82 0.00
N PHE A 74 4.87 -2.71 0.63
CA PHE A 74 6.04 -2.65 1.51
C PHE A 74 5.87 -3.51 2.76
N ALA A 75 4.70 -3.45 3.39
CA ALA A 75 4.40 -4.29 4.55
C ALA A 75 4.48 -5.79 4.20
N TYR A 76 3.94 -6.17 3.04
CA TYR A 76 4.04 -7.53 2.51
C TYR A 76 5.50 -7.95 2.25
N ALA A 77 6.26 -7.12 1.55
CA ALA A 77 7.67 -7.39 1.26
C ALA A 77 8.51 -7.50 2.55
N GLN A 78 8.28 -6.64 3.54
CA GLN A 78 8.98 -6.67 4.82
C GLN A 78 8.70 -7.99 5.57
N ARG A 79 7.45 -8.43 5.58
CA ARG A 79 7.06 -9.71 6.21
C ARG A 79 7.68 -10.90 5.49
N LEU A 80 7.65 -10.92 4.15
CA LEU A 80 8.26 -11.98 3.35
C LEU A 80 9.76 -12.11 3.63
N VAL A 81 10.45 -10.97 3.70
CA VAL A 81 11.88 -10.97 3.97
C VAL A 81 12.17 -11.49 5.39
N GLN A 82 11.30 -11.22 6.36
CA GLN A 82 11.44 -11.72 7.73
C GLN A 82 11.04 -13.19 7.91
N ALA A 83 10.45 -13.84 6.89
CA ALA A 83 9.96 -15.21 6.95
C ALA A 83 11.09 -16.24 7.07
N ARG A 84 11.04 -17.09 8.08
CA ARG A 84 12.10 -18.04 8.43
C ARG A 84 12.08 -19.28 7.55
N ASP A 85 10.88 -19.67 7.13
CA ASP A 85 10.62 -20.86 6.34
C ASP A 85 9.45 -20.65 5.38
N VAL A 86 9.21 -21.66 4.53
CA VAL A 86 8.14 -21.64 3.51
C VAL A 86 6.75 -21.64 4.15
N ALA A 87 6.58 -22.19 5.36
CA ALA A 87 5.29 -22.19 6.04
C ALA A 87 4.90 -20.77 6.47
N GLU A 88 5.85 -19.99 7.00
CA GLU A 88 5.65 -18.57 7.29
C GLU A 88 5.35 -17.77 6.00
N VAL A 89 6.04 -18.05 4.89
CA VAL A 89 5.74 -17.43 3.58
C VAL A 89 4.30 -17.69 3.15
N MET A 90 3.81 -18.93 3.27
CA MET A 90 2.44 -19.29 2.92
C MET A 90 1.40 -18.58 3.81
N GLN A 91 1.68 -18.45 5.11
CA GLN A 91 0.84 -17.65 6.00
C GLN A 91 0.79 -16.18 5.57
N ILE A 92 1.94 -15.58 5.30
CA ILE A 92 2.05 -14.17 4.85
C ILE A 92 1.26 -13.95 3.55
N GLN A 93 1.37 -14.87 2.58
CA GLN A 93 0.61 -14.82 1.32
C GLN A 93 -0.90 -14.86 1.57
N SER A 94 -1.36 -15.74 2.47
CA SER A 94 -2.79 -15.89 2.77
C SER A 94 -3.38 -14.66 3.47
N GLU A 95 -2.63 -14.06 4.40
CA GLU A 95 -3.05 -12.85 5.11
C GLU A 95 -3.08 -11.64 4.17
N PHE A 96 -2.06 -11.49 3.32
CA PHE A 96 -2.03 -10.41 2.34
C PHE A 96 -3.24 -10.44 1.40
N LEU A 97 -3.61 -11.62 0.88
CA LEU A 97 -4.79 -11.75 0.03
C LEU A 97 -6.09 -11.36 0.77
N ARG A 98 -6.20 -11.75 2.04
CA ARG A 98 -7.37 -11.42 2.87
C ARG A 98 -7.47 -9.91 3.11
N ASP A 99 -6.36 -9.28 3.45
CA ASP A 99 -6.29 -7.84 3.67
C ASP A 99 -6.55 -7.07 2.38
N GLN A 100 -5.99 -7.53 1.26
CA GLN A 100 -6.20 -6.87 -0.03
C GLN A 100 -7.65 -6.98 -0.51
N MET A 101 -8.33 -8.10 -0.27
CA MET A 101 -9.77 -8.24 -0.53
C MET A 101 -10.61 -7.29 0.34
N LYS A 102 -10.24 -7.10 1.61
CA LYS A 102 -10.91 -6.15 2.50
C LYS A 102 -10.74 -4.72 2.01
N THR A 103 -9.50 -4.32 1.68
CA THR A 103 -9.19 -3.00 1.13
C THR A 103 -9.95 -2.75 -0.17
N MET A 104 -10.00 -3.72 -1.09
CA MET A 104 -10.78 -3.60 -2.33
C MET A 104 -12.27 -3.45 -2.06
N ALA A 105 -12.84 -4.19 -1.11
CA ALA A 105 -14.24 -4.06 -0.75
C ALA A 105 -14.57 -2.69 -0.14
N GLU A 106 -13.66 -2.13 0.65
CA GLU A 106 -13.77 -0.78 1.22
C GLU A 106 -13.66 0.30 0.13
N GLN A 107 -12.65 0.22 -0.75
CA GLN A 107 -12.50 1.14 -1.88
C GLN A 107 -13.70 1.06 -2.84
N ALA A 108 -14.22 -0.13 -3.12
CA ALA A 108 -15.41 -0.31 -3.95
C ALA A 108 -16.67 0.29 -3.31
N ARG A 109 -16.82 0.15 -1.98
CA ARG A 109 -17.90 0.82 -1.23
C ARG A 109 -17.78 2.33 -1.30
N GLU A 110 -16.58 2.87 -1.10
CA GLU A 110 -16.32 4.31 -1.13
C GLU A 110 -16.55 4.91 -2.53
N LEU A 111 -16.17 4.19 -3.59
CA LEU A 111 -16.50 4.57 -4.96
C LEU A 111 -18.00 4.44 -5.24
N GLY A 112 -18.67 3.40 -4.74
CA GLY A 112 -20.12 3.21 -4.88
C GLY A 112 -20.98 4.25 -4.16
N THR A 113 -20.55 4.75 -3.00
CA THR A 113 -21.16 5.91 -2.34
C THR A 113 -20.82 7.22 -3.06
N SER A 114 -19.62 7.33 -3.66
CA SER A 114 -19.24 8.50 -4.48
C SER A 114 -19.98 8.58 -5.83
N LEU A 115 -20.44 7.44 -6.35
CA LEU A 115 -21.15 7.32 -7.63
C LEU A 115 -22.68 7.16 -7.48
N SER A 116 -23.22 7.21 -6.25
CA SER A 116 -24.67 7.33 -6.09
C SER A 116 -25.11 8.67 -6.70
N PRO A 117 -25.93 8.65 -7.76
CA PRO A 117 -26.41 9.89 -8.33
C PRO A 117 -27.19 10.64 -7.23
N ARG A 118 -26.92 11.94 -7.08
CA ARG A 118 -27.81 12.87 -6.35
C ARG A 118 -29.14 13.02 -7.10
N THR A 119 -29.82 11.92 -7.41
CA THR A 119 -31.11 11.89 -8.10
C THR A 119 -32.16 11.38 -7.13
N SER A 120 -32.45 12.19 -6.12
CA SER A 120 -33.76 12.21 -5.48
C SER A 120 -33.93 13.52 -4.74
N ASP A 121 -33.83 14.64 -5.46
CA ASP A 121 -34.54 15.85 -5.09
C ASP A 121 -35.10 16.53 -6.35
N ARG A 122 -36.06 15.84 -6.96
CA ARG A 122 -37.09 16.44 -7.80
C ARG A 122 -38.43 15.77 -7.48
N LYS A 123 -38.92 15.99 -6.27
CA LYS A 123 -40.36 16.12 -6.02
C LYS A 123 -40.64 17.62 -6.17
N GLY A 124 -41.40 18.08 -7.14
CA GLY A 124 -42.81 17.75 -7.31
C GLY A 124 -43.57 18.92 -6.73
#